data_AF-A0A845HRC5-F1
#
_entry.id   AF-A0A845HRC5-F1
#
_cell.length_a   1.000
_cell.length_b   1.000
_cell.length_c   1.000
_cell.angle_alpha   90.00
_cell.angle_beta   90.00
_cell.angle_gamma   90.00
#
_symmetry.space_group_name_H-M   'P 1'
#
loop_
_entity.id
_entity.type
_entity.pdbx_description
1 polymer ?
#
loop_
_entity_poly.entity_id
_entity_poly.type
_entity_poly.pdbx_seq_one_letter_code
_entity_poly.pdbx_strand_id
1 'polypeptide(L)' 'MKRELISKMPLFTKEQIEAAIAAAPDYVDDPESPYDPNNEAEVKAFWANAKRVMPGEHRFQQKQKKSR' A
#
# COMPACT_ATOMS: atom_id res chain seq x y z
N MET A 1 -24.60 -0.13 16.97
CA MET A 1 -23.38 -0.88 17.36
C MET A 1 -22.23 0.10 17.46
N LYS A 2 -21.60 0.21 18.64
CA LYS A 2 -20.37 0.99 18.80
C LYS A 2 -19.22 0.15 18.21
N ARG A 3 -18.45 0.71 17.27
CA ARG A 3 -17.25 0.05 16.73
C ARG A 3 -16.11 0.35 17.70
N GLU A 4 -15.64 -0.66 18.41
CA GLU A 4 -14.43 -0.53 19.21
C GLU A 4 -13.23 -0.45 18.28
N LEU A 5 -12.28 0.43 18.60
CA LEU A 5 -11.01 0.53 17.87
C LEU A 5 -10.24 -0.78 18.10
N ILE A 6 -9.90 -1.48 17.02
CA ILE A 6 -9.15 -2.74 17.08
C ILE A 6 -7.71 -2.51 17.57
N SER A 7 -7.18 -1.29 17.46
CA SER A 7 -5.82 -0.97 17.87
C SER A 7 -5.74 -0.74 19.40
N LYS A 8 -5.48 -1.81 20.14
CA LYS A 8 -4.95 -1.70 21.50
C LYS A 8 -3.47 -1.30 21.42
N MET A 9 -3.17 -0.07 21.81
CA MET A 9 -1.82 0.51 22.00
C MET A 9 -0.95 0.63 20.72
N PRO A 10 0.02 1.57 20.68
CA PRO A 10 1.04 1.54 19.64
C PRO A 10 1.87 0.25 19.79
N LEU A 11 2.00 -0.52 18.72
CA LEU A 11 2.73 -1.80 18.69
C LEU A 11 4.23 -1.66 19.03
N PHE A 12 4.78 -0.44 18.94
CA PHE A 12 6.19 -0.12 19.16
C PHE A 12 6.33 1.19 19.93
N THR A 13 7.39 1.33 20.74
CA THR A 13 7.76 2.60 21.37
C THR A 13 8.41 3.54 20.35
N LYS A 14 8.52 4.83 20.70
CA LYS A 14 9.21 5.82 19.86
C LYS A 14 10.67 5.44 19.64
N GLU A 15 11.36 4.95 20.67
CA GLU A 15 12.77 4.55 20.54
C GLU A 15 12.92 3.34 19.61
N GLN A 16 11.98 2.39 19.65
CA GLN A 16 11.99 1.23 18.75
C GLN A 16 11.81 1.64 17.27
N ILE A 17 10.94 2.63 17.01
CA ILE A 17 10.73 3.16 15.66
C ILE A 17 11.99 3.92 15.18
N GLU A 18 12.57 4.78 16.02
CA GLU A 18 13.78 5.53 15.66
C GLU A 18 14.97 4.60 15.40
N ALA A 19 15.17 3.57 16.24
CA ALA A 19 16.20 2.57 16.03
C ALA A 19 15.97 1.77 14.72
N ALA A 20 14.73 1.41 14.40
CA ALA A 20 14.41 0.72 13.16
C ALA A 20 14.66 1.58 11.92
N ILE A 21 14.33 2.87 11.96
CA ILE A 21 14.61 3.83 10.88
C ILE A 21 16.13 4.00 10.72
N ALA A 22 16.87 4.16 11.82
CA ALA A 22 18.32 4.32 11.78
C ALA A 22 19.06 3.06 11.30
N ALA A 23 18.48 1.87 11.52
CA ALA A 23 19.03 0.61 11.06
C ALA A 23 18.59 0.22 9.63
N ALA A 24 17.64 0.94 9.04
CA ALA A 24 17.18 0.65 7.69
C ALA A 24 18.29 0.97 6.67
N PRO A 25 18.51 0.10 5.67
CA PRO A 25 19.44 0.41 4.59
C PRO A 25 18.89 1.55 3.73
N ASP A 26 19.79 2.35 3.16
CA ASP A 26 19.41 3.44 2.24
C ASP A 26 18.73 2.92 0.97
N TYR A 27 19.04 1.68 0.57
CA TYR A 27 18.49 1.01 -0.60
C TYR A 27 18.34 -0.49 -0.37
N VAL A 28 17.26 -1.06 -0.91
CA VAL A 28 17.00 -2.50 -0.95
C VAL A 28 16.83 -2.90 -2.41
N ASP A 29 17.69 -3.79 -2.89
CA ASP A 29 17.53 -4.44 -4.20
C ASP A 29 16.50 -5.57 -4.06
N ASP A 30 15.33 -5.38 -4.65
CA ASP A 30 14.28 -6.39 -4.71
C ASP A 30 14.16 -6.92 -6.14
N PRO A 31 14.75 -8.10 -6.45
CA PRO A 31 14.77 -8.65 -7.80
C PRO A 31 13.39 -9.09 -8.29
N GLU A 32 12.41 -9.27 -7.40
CA GLU A 32 11.03 -9.58 -7.76
C GLU A 32 10.21 -8.31 -8.06
N SER A 33 10.75 -7.13 -7.74
CA SER A 33 10.07 -5.86 -8.04
C SER A 33 10.04 -5.62 -9.55
N PRO A 34 8.86 -5.38 -10.15
CA PRO A 34 8.74 -5.19 -11.59
C PRO A 34 9.28 -3.84 -12.10
N TYR A 35 9.65 -2.93 -11.19
CA TYR A 35 10.30 -1.64 -11.47
C TYR A 35 10.98 -1.09 -10.21
N ASP A 36 11.93 -0.18 -10.36
CA ASP A 36 12.49 0.61 -9.24
C ASP A 36 11.56 1.79 -8.89
N PRO A 37 10.97 1.82 -7.68
CA PRO A 37 10.11 2.92 -7.26
C PRO A 37 10.84 4.26 -7.09
N ASN A 38 12.17 4.25 -6.97
CA ASN A 38 12.98 5.47 -6.89
C ASN A 38 13.37 6.01 -8.28
N ASN A 39 13.12 5.26 -9.35
CA ASN A 39 13.38 5.68 -10.72
C ASN A 39 12.11 6.23 -11.38
N GLU A 40 12.05 7.56 -11.56
CA GLU A 40 10.87 8.25 -12.13
C GLU A 40 10.47 7.70 -13.51
N ALA A 41 11.46 7.34 -14.36
CA ALA A 41 11.19 6.85 -15.70
C ALA A 41 10.51 5.47 -15.68
N GLU A 42 10.95 4.58 -14.80
CA GLU A 42 10.38 3.24 -14.65
C GLU A 42 8.99 3.29 -14.03
N VAL A 43 8.79 4.13 -13.00
CA VAL A 43 7.47 4.38 -12.41
C VAL A 43 6.50 4.84 -13.51
N LYS A 44 6.90 5.82 -14.32
CA LYS A 44 6.05 6.33 -15.40
C LYS A 44 5.75 5.26 -16.45
N ALA A 45 6.74 4.44 -16.83
CA ALA A 45 6.56 3.37 -17.80
C ALA A 45 5.62 2.27 -17.29
N PHE A 46 5.82 1.81 -16.04
CA PHE A 46 5.02 0.76 -15.42
C PHE A 46 3.56 1.20 -15.24
N TRP A 47 3.33 2.44 -14.78
CA TRP A 47 2.00 2.97 -14.52
C TRP A 47 1.33 3.63 -15.73
N ALA A 48 1.99 3.70 -16.90
CA ALA A 48 1.48 4.40 -18.10
C ALA A 48 0.08 3.96 -18.53
N ASN A 49 -0.25 2.67 -18.35
CA ASN A 49 -1.53 2.08 -18.74
C ASN A 49 -2.46 1.79 -17.55
N ALA A 50 -2.11 2.27 -16.35
CA ALA A 50 -2.91 2.01 -15.17
C ALA A 50 -4.25 2.76 -15.24
N LYS A 51 -5.33 2.05 -14.95
CA LYS A 51 -6.67 2.64 -14.85
C LYS A 51 -7.01 2.91 -13.40
N ARG A 52 -7.29 4.18 -13.08
CA ARG A 52 -7.89 4.53 -11.79
C ARG A 52 -9.32 4.01 -11.75
N VAL A 53 -9.66 3.26 -10.70
CA VAL A 53 -10.98 2.67 -10.51
C VAL A 53 -11.63 3.33 -9.30
N MET A 54 -12.82 3.90 -9.48
CA MET A 54 -13.57 4.53 -8.38
C MET A 54 -14.31 3.47 -7.54
N PRO A 55 -14.77 3.83 -6.32
CA PRO A 55 -15.67 2.97 -5.56
C PRO A 55 -16.90 2.57 -6.39
N GLY A 56 -17.21 1.27 -6.41
CA GLY A 56 -18.28 0.67 -7.19
C GLY A 56 -17.88 0.24 -8.61
N GLU A 57 -16.78 0.75 -9.16
CA GLU A 57 -16.31 0.41 -10.51
C GLU A 57 -15.41 -0.84 -10.52
N HIS A 58 -14.87 -1.24 -9.37
CA HIS A 58 -14.03 -2.42 -9.28
C HIS A 58 -14.83 -3.69 -9.57
N ARG A 59 -14.31 -4.59 -10.41
CA ARG A 59 -15.00 -5.80 -10.87
C ARG A 59 -15.62 -6.62 -9.73
N PHE A 60 -14.95 -6.71 -8.59
CA PHE A 60 -15.43 -7.44 -7.41
C PHE A 60 -16.58 -6.72 -6.67
N GLN A 61 -16.70 -5.39 -6.80
CA GLN A 61 -17.76 -4.60 -6.17
C GLN A 61 -19.03 -4.57 -7.02
N GLN A 62 -18.92 -4.69 -8.35
CA GLN A 62 -20.06 -4.70 -9.26
C GLN A 62 -21.00 -5.90 -9.06
N LYS A 63 -20.47 -7.05 -8.58
CA LYS A 63 -21.26 -8.28 -8.38
C LYS A 63 -22.32 -8.17 -7.26
N GLN A 64 -22.24 -7.15 -6.40
CA GLN A 64 -23.17 -6.95 -5.28
C GLN A 64 -24.44 -6.18 -5.71
N LYS A 65 -24.51 -5.62 -6.93
CA LYS A 65 -25.67 -4.87 -7.43
C LYS A 65 -26.67 -5.72 -8.24
N LYS A 66 -26.82 -7.00 -7.90
CA LYS A 66 -27.93 -7.85 -8.38
C LYS A 66 -28.59 -8.59 -7.22
N SER A 67 -29.37 -7.87 -6.41
CA SER A 67 -30.56 -8.43 -5.78
C SER A 67 -31.69 -7.41 -5.91
N ARG A 68 -32.66 -7.79 -6.75
CA ARG A 68 -34.09 -7.42 -6.85
C ARG A 68 -34.53 -6.03 -6.41
#